data_AF-I1CD09-F1
#
_entry.id   AF-I1CD09-F1
#
_cell.length_a   1.000
_cell.length_b   1.000
_cell.length_c   1.000
_cell.angle_alpha   90.00
_cell.angle_beta   90.00
_cell.angle_gamma   90.00
#
_symmetry.space_group_name_H-M   'P 1'
#
loop_
_entity.id
_entity.type
_entity.pdbx_description
1 polymer ?
#
loop_
_entity_poly.entity_id
_entity_poly.type
_entity_poly.pdbx_seq_one_letter_code
_entity_poly.pdbx_strand_id
1 'polypeptide(L)'
;MVSYINKARELRDHYDVKLAALINHHGVKTETELLTGYVVKWEKKGKGKTVYKQDDNMLKSVRQLKNEWVDEFEREFIGKHKQIDLSKRNEIYAKAAAWYYVTYHPDERKKYGLEYFSFPWTIYKYLCHIKQNSDGLLNALEKCVANLKI
;
A
#
# COMPACT_ATOMS: atom_id res chain seq x y z
N MET A 1 -13.22 -17.42 -9.05
CA MET A 1 -13.15 -16.22 -8.18
C MET A 1 -11.69 -15.81 -8.10
N VAL A 2 -11.30 -14.66 -8.66
CA VAL A 2 -9.90 -14.22 -8.68
C VAL A 2 -9.40 -14.16 -7.25
N SER A 3 -8.35 -14.92 -6.92
CA SER A 3 -7.76 -14.89 -5.58
C SER A 3 -7.35 -13.45 -5.26
N TYR A 4 -7.81 -12.90 -4.13
CA TYR A 4 -7.43 -11.55 -3.66
C TYR A 4 -5.90 -11.36 -3.67
N ILE A 5 -5.15 -12.45 -3.50
CA ILE A 5 -3.68 -12.48 -3.58
C ILE A 5 -3.19 -12.11 -4.98
N ASN A 6 -3.75 -12.71 -6.04
CA ASN A 6 -3.33 -12.40 -7.41
C ASN A 6 -3.57 -10.94 -7.75
N LYS A 7 -4.75 -10.40 -7.36
CA LYS A 7 -5.04 -8.99 -7.60
C LYS A 7 -4.14 -8.07 -6.76
N ALA A 8 -3.85 -8.45 -5.52
CA ALA A 8 -2.94 -7.72 -4.67
C ALA A 8 -1.51 -7.67 -5.23
N ARG A 9 -1.03 -8.76 -5.88
CA ARG A 9 0.28 -8.77 -6.56
C ARG A 9 0.32 -7.74 -7.70
N GLU A 10 -0.67 -7.73 -8.58
CA GLU A 10 -0.76 -6.74 -9.67
C GLU A 10 -0.77 -5.29 -9.15
N LEU A 11 -1.57 -5.04 -8.11
CA LEU A 11 -1.70 -3.70 -7.52
C LEU A 11 -0.41 -3.27 -6.82
N ARG A 12 0.28 -4.19 -6.14
CA ARG A 12 1.60 -3.96 -5.55
C ARG A 12 2.61 -3.58 -6.65
N ASP A 13 2.67 -4.33 -7.74
CA ASP A 13 3.63 -4.05 -8.81
C ASP A 13 3.38 -2.66 -9.43
N HIS A 14 2.10 -2.28 -9.61
CA HIS A 14 1.74 -0.93 -10.04
C HIS A 14 2.12 0.16 -9.00
N TYR A 15 1.99 -0.15 -7.70
CA TYR A 15 2.44 0.72 -6.62
C TYR A 15 3.94 0.95 -6.69
N ASP A 16 4.71 -0.12 -6.83
CA ASP A 16 6.17 -0.10 -6.85
C ASP A 16 6.70 0.74 -8.02
N VAL A 17 6.10 0.60 -9.21
CA VAL A 17 6.44 1.42 -10.38
C VAL A 17 6.18 2.91 -10.13
N LYS A 18 5.03 3.26 -9.54
CA LYS A 18 4.72 4.67 -9.22
C LYS A 18 5.62 5.22 -8.12
N LEU A 19 5.93 4.43 -7.10
CA LEU A 19 6.81 4.82 -6.01
C LEU A 19 8.23 5.08 -6.54
N ALA A 20 8.77 4.16 -7.36
CA ALA A 20 10.06 4.33 -8.02
C ALA A 20 10.09 5.59 -8.90
N ALA A 21 9.00 5.88 -9.62
CA ALA A 21 8.87 7.11 -10.39
C ALA A 21 8.93 8.37 -9.52
N LEU A 22 8.31 8.37 -8.33
CA LEU A 22 8.39 9.49 -7.38
C LEU A 22 9.78 9.66 -6.76
N ILE A 23 10.43 8.56 -6.39
CA ILE A 23 11.82 8.55 -5.91
C ILE A 23 12.73 9.23 -6.95
N ASN A 24 12.63 8.80 -8.20
CA ASN A 24 13.38 9.34 -9.32
C ASN A 24 13.00 10.80 -9.64
N HIS A 25 11.71 11.16 -9.53
CA HIS A 25 11.24 12.52 -9.80
C HIS A 25 11.80 13.54 -8.81
N HIS A 26 11.70 13.22 -7.51
CA HIS A 26 12.18 14.10 -6.44
C HIS A 26 13.69 13.99 -6.22
N GLY A 27 14.35 12.96 -6.77
CA GLY A 27 15.80 12.78 -6.67
C GLY A 27 16.23 12.39 -5.25
N VAL A 28 15.43 11.56 -4.59
CA VAL A 28 15.76 10.88 -3.33
C VAL A 28 16.22 9.46 -3.64
N LYS A 29 16.89 8.80 -2.69
CA LYS A 29 17.48 7.48 -2.94
C LYS A 29 16.61 6.34 -2.47
N THR A 30 15.90 6.53 -1.36
CA THR A 30 15.20 5.44 -0.69
C THR A 30 13.73 5.75 -0.46
N GLU A 31 12.94 4.69 -0.35
CA GLU A 31 11.54 4.77 0.08
C GLU A 31 11.39 5.49 1.43
N THR A 32 12.30 5.23 2.38
CA THR A 32 12.25 5.85 3.71
C THR A 32 12.44 7.36 3.65
N GLU A 33 13.40 7.85 2.86
CA GLU A 33 13.60 9.29 2.65
C GLU A 33 12.34 9.94 2.05
N LEU A 34 11.75 9.29 1.03
CA LEU A 34 10.55 9.77 0.37
C LEU A 34 9.36 9.88 1.35
N LEU A 35 9.12 8.82 2.13
CA LEU A 35 7.94 8.73 2.99
C LEU A 35 8.04 9.59 4.25
N THR A 36 9.23 9.71 4.83
CA THR A 36 9.45 10.46 6.07
C THR A 36 9.67 11.95 5.81
N GLY A 37 10.12 12.31 4.60
CA GLY A 37 10.57 13.67 4.31
C GLY A 37 11.98 13.96 4.84
N TYR A 38 12.66 12.99 5.46
CA TYR A 38 14.01 13.18 5.96
C TYR A 38 15.03 12.79 4.89
N VAL A 39 15.40 13.75 4.04
CA VAL A 39 16.34 13.52 2.93
C VAL A 39 17.77 13.80 3.36
N VAL A 40 18.62 12.77 3.33
CA VAL A 40 20.04 12.91 3.69
C VAL A 40 20.80 13.66 2.61
N LYS A 41 20.54 13.31 1.34
CA LYS A 41 21.17 13.95 0.19
C LYS A 41 20.24 13.96 -1.01
N TRP A 42 19.97 15.15 -1.51
CA TRP A 42 19.28 15.34 -2.79
C TRP A 42 20.22 15.05 -3.96
N GLU A 43 19.82 14.14 -4.84
CA GLU A 43 20.54 13.88 -6.09
C GLU A 43 20.22 14.95 -7.15
N LYS A 44 19.01 15.52 -7.09
CA LYS A 44 18.57 16.61 -7.98
C LYS A 44 18.35 17.87 -7.14
N LYS A 45 19.25 18.85 -7.29
CA LYS A 45 19.03 20.19 -6.72
C LYS A 45 17.88 20.87 -7.47
N GLY A 46 16.84 21.29 -6.76
CA GLY A 46 15.71 21.99 -7.35
C GLY A 46 16.17 23.34 -7.89
N LYS A 47 16.00 23.57 -9.20
CA LYS A 47 16.33 24.86 -9.81
C LYS A 47 15.53 25.97 -9.12
N GLY A 48 16.20 26.79 -8.30
CA GLY A 48 15.62 27.97 -7.66
C GLY A 48 14.61 27.74 -6.52
N LYS A 49 14.47 26.50 -6.00
CA LYS A 49 13.62 26.23 -4.83
C LYS A 49 14.46 26.13 -3.56
N THR A 50 13.97 26.69 -2.46
CA THR A 50 14.53 26.41 -1.13
C THR A 50 14.29 24.94 -0.78
N VAL A 51 15.21 24.31 -0.03
CA VAL A 51 15.11 22.90 0.38
C VAL A 51 13.74 22.60 0.99
N TYR A 52 13.26 23.49 1.87
CA TYR A 52 11.93 23.40 2.46
C TYR A 52 10.77 23.28 1.46
N LYS A 53 10.80 24.03 0.34
CA LYS A 53 9.76 23.96 -0.70
C LYS A 53 9.85 22.66 -1.50
N GLN A 54 11.03 22.05 -1.58
CA GLN A 54 11.20 20.74 -2.20
C GLN A 54 10.62 19.64 -1.31
N ASP A 55 10.91 19.67 -0.01
CA ASP A 55 10.34 18.76 1.00
C ASP A 55 8.81 18.80 1.00
N ASP A 56 8.22 20.00 1.08
CA ASP A 56 6.77 20.17 1.10
C ASP A 56 6.11 19.61 -0.18
N ASN A 57 6.72 19.88 -1.35
CA ASN A 57 6.22 19.35 -2.61
C ASN A 57 6.31 17.82 -2.68
N MET A 58 7.40 17.25 -2.18
CA MET A 58 7.60 15.81 -2.11
C MET A 58 6.54 15.15 -1.20
N LEU A 59 6.35 15.69 0.00
CA LEU A 59 5.35 15.19 0.95
C LEU A 59 3.93 15.29 0.39
N LYS A 60 3.61 16.34 -0.39
CA LYS A 60 2.34 16.44 -1.11
C LYS A 60 2.18 15.33 -2.14
N SER A 61 3.20 15.04 -2.95
CA SER A 61 3.16 13.92 -3.89
C SER A 61 2.95 12.57 -3.20
N VAL A 62 3.61 12.35 -2.05
CA VAL A 62 3.44 11.12 -1.26
C VAL A 62 2.02 11.01 -0.69
N ARG A 63 1.45 12.12 -0.19
CA ARG A 63 0.05 12.13 0.27
C ARG A 63 -0.91 11.81 -0.87
N GLN A 64 -0.68 12.37 -2.05
CA GLN A 64 -1.48 12.09 -3.23
C GLN A 64 -1.40 10.62 -3.63
N LEU A 65 -0.19 10.04 -3.66
CA LEU A 65 -0.01 8.60 -3.89
C LEU A 65 -0.81 7.78 -2.88
N LYS A 66 -0.66 8.06 -1.58
CA LYS A 66 -1.40 7.33 -0.53
C LYS A 66 -2.91 7.40 -0.73
N ASN A 67 -3.45 8.59 -1.00
CA ASN A 67 -4.88 8.77 -1.22
C ASN A 67 -5.37 7.98 -2.44
N GLU A 68 -4.62 7.99 -3.54
CA GLU A 68 -4.96 7.22 -4.74
C GLU A 68 -5.09 5.72 -4.44
N TRP A 69 -4.18 5.16 -3.63
CA TRP A 69 -4.23 3.74 -3.27
C TRP A 69 -5.31 3.40 -2.25
N VAL A 70 -5.64 4.33 -1.36
CA VAL A 70 -6.80 4.20 -0.48
C VAL A 70 -8.08 4.19 -1.32
N ASP A 71 -8.20 5.09 -2.30
CA ASP A 71 -9.36 5.15 -3.20
C ASP A 71 -9.46 3.88 -4.06
N GLU A 72 -8.33 3.39 -4.60
CA GLU A 72 -8.25 2.12 -5.33
C GLU A 72 -8.70 0.92 -4.46
N PHE A 73 -8.29 0.90 -3.19
CA PHE A 73 -8.68 -0.13 -2.25
C PHE A 73 -10.19 -0.10 -1.97
N GLU A 74 -10.71 1.10 -1.70
CA GLU A 74 -12.08 1.33 -1.24
C GLU A 74 -13.12 1.28 -2.35
N ARG A 75 -12.73 1.51 -3.62
CA ARG A 75 -13.62 1.60 -4.79
C ARG A 75 -14.69 0.51 -4.86
N GLU A 76 -14.36 -0.71 -4.48
CA GLU A 76 -15.25 -1.89 -4.56
C GLU A 76 -16.21 -2.01 -3.35
N PHE A 77 -15.98 -1.22 -2.31
CA PHE A 77 -16.69 -1.22 -1.04
C PHE A 77 -17.50 0.06 -0.80
N ILE A 78 -17.40 1.05 -1.69
CA ILE A 78 -18.21 2.26 -1.62
C ILE A 78 -19.67 1.92 -1.97
N GLY A 79 -20.56 2.07 -0.99
CA GLY A 79 -22.00 1.87 -1.15
C GLY A 79 -22.72 3.09 -1.72
N LYS A 80 -24.07 3.00 -1.78
CA LYS A 80 -24.96 4.01 -2.40
C LYS A 80 -24.82 5.43 -1.83
N HIS A 81 -24.33 5.57 -0.60
CA HIS A 81 -24.15 6.87 0.08
C HIS A 81 -22.70 7.36 0.13
N LYS A 82 -21.81 6.86 -0.73
CA LYS A 82 -20.36 7.12 -0.67
C LYS A 82 -19.71 6.70 0.65
N GLN A 83 -20.35 5.80 1.39
CA GLN A 83 -19.84 5.24 2.64
C GLN A 83 -19.40 3.80 2.42
N ILE A 84 -18.40 3.36 3.19
CA ILE A 84 -17.95 1.97 3.19
C ILE A 84 -19.07 1.06 3.66
N ASP A 85 -19.42 0.07 2.84
CA ASP A 85 -20.42 -0.95 3.20
C ASP A 85 -19.86 -1.90 4.26
N LEU A 86 -20.31 -1.72 5.49
CA LEU A 86 -19.91 -2.56 6.64
C LEU A 86 -20.37 -4.02 6.50
N SER A 87 -21.35 -4.31 5.64
CA SER A 87 -21.79 -5.68 5.35
C SER A 87 -20.67 -6.49 4.69
N LYS A 88 -19.77 -5.81 3.96
CA LYS A 88 -18.61 -6.41 3.29
C LYS A 88 -17.35 -6.43 4.16
N ARG A 89 -17.46 -6.27 5.48
CA ARG A 89 -16.32 -6.25 6.41
C ARG A 89 -15.33 -7.39 6.19
N ASN A 90 -15.84 -8.61 6.00
CA ASN A 90 -15.00 -9.79 5.79
C ASN A 90 -14.19 -9.72 4.48
N GLU A 91 -14.78 -9.18 3.41
CA GLU A 91 -14.10 -9.01 2.12
C GLU A 91 -13.05 -7.90 2.20
N ILE A 92 -13.36 -6.80 2.90
CA ILE A 92 -12.43 -5.72 3.19
C ILE A 92 -11.21 -6.27 3.93
N TYR A 93 -11.44 -7.09 4.96
CA TYR A 93 -10.35 -7.69 5.74
C TYR A 93 -9.55 -8.71 4.93
N ALA A 94 -10.20 -9.53 4.11
CA ALA A 94 -9.52 -10.46 3.21
C ALA A 94 -8.62 -9.72 2.21
N LYS A 95 -9.12 -8.64 1.58
CA LYS A 95 -8.33 -7.81 0.65
C LYS A 95 -7.15 -7.13 1.36
N ALA A 96 -7.37 -6.56 2.55
CA ALA A 96 -6.31 -5.93 3.34
C ALA A 96 -5.24 -6.95 3.78
N ALA A 97 -5.66 -8.13 4.24
CA ALA A 97 -4.75 -9.23 4.58
C ALA A 97 -3.97 -9.71 3.35
N ALA A 98 -4.59 -9.77 2.17
CA ALA A 98 -3.92 -10.09 0.93
C ALA A 98 -2.83 -9.07 0.58
N TRP A 99 -3.10 -7.76 0.72
CA TRP A 99 -2.10 -6.70 0.51
C TRP A 99 -0.90 -6.83 1.47
N TYR A 100 -1.18 -7.15 2.73
CA TYR A 100 -0.14 -7.43 3.72
C TYR A 100 0.68 -8.68 3.35
N TYR A 101 -0.01 -9.77 2.98
CA TYR A 101 0.61 -11.05 2.62
C TYR A 101 1.56 -10.90 1.43
N VAL A 102 1.11 -10.29 0.32
CA VAL A 102 1.94 -10.13 -0.89
C VAL A 102 3.18 -9.26 -0.69
N THR A 103 3.23 -8.49 0.40
CA THR A 103 4.35 -7.60 0.72
C THR A 103 5.33 -8.26 1.71
N TYR A 104 4.81 -8.93 2.73
CA TYR A 104 5.64 -9.38 3.85
C TYR A 104 5.89 -10.89 3.90
N HIS A 105 5.09 -11.71 3.21
CA HIS A 105 5.22 -13.15 3.30
C HIS A 105 6.57 -13.61 2.72
N PRO A 106 7.33 -14.48 3.43
CA PRO A 106 8.66 -14.92 2.97
C PRO A 106 8.65 -15.54 1.57
N ASP A 107 7.62 -16.32 1.23
CA ASP A 107 7.54 -16.98 -0.08
C ASP A 107 7.30 -15.99 -1.21
N GLU A 108 6.52 -14.93 -0.96
CA GLU A 108 6.31 -13.84 -1.92
C GLU A 108 7.61 -13.06 -2.13
N ARG A 109 8.34 -12.78 -1.04
CA ARG A 109 9.62 -12.07 -1.10
C ARG A 109 10.69 -12.84 -1.87
N LYS A 110 10.79 -14.15 -1.64
CA LYS A 110 11.72 -15.02 -2.37
C LYS A 110 11.38 -15.10 -3.85
N LYS A 111 10.09 -15.16 -4.18
CA LYS A 111 9.62 -15.35 -5.56
C LYS A 111 9.71 -14.10 -6.41
N TYR A 112 9.42 -12.94 -5.84
CA TYR A 112 9.27 -11.69 -6.60
C TYR A 112 10.35 -10.64 -6.31
N GLY A 113 11.25 -10.85 -5.35
CA GLY A 113 12.38 -9.95 -5.10
C GLY A 113 11.95 -8.53 -4.70
N LEU A 114 11.10 -8.42 -3.67
CA LEU A 114 10.42 -7.15 -3.32
C LEU A 114 11.37 -6.09 -2.77
N GLU A 115 11.34 -4.90 -3.37
CA GLU A 115 12.19 -3.75 -3.02
C GLU A 115 11.50 -2.76 -2.04
N TYR A 116 10.17 -2.66 -2.06
CA TYR A 116 9.41 -1.67 -1.29
C TYR A 116 8.44 -2.29 -0.28
N PHE A 117 8.19 -1.57 0.83
CA PHE A 117 7.41 -2.08 1.97
C PHE A 117 6.15 -1.26 2.28
N SER A 118 5.99 -0.07 1.71
CA SER A 118 4.94 0.87 2.09
C SER A 118 3.57 0.60 1.49
N PHE A 119 3.47 -0.26 0.47
CA PHE A 119 2.22 -0.60 -0.20
C PHE A 119 1.05 -0.90 0.76
N PRO A 120 1.13 -1.88 1.68
CA PRO A 120 0.04 -2.21 2.59
C PRO A 120 -0.16 -1.14 3.68
N TRP A 121 0.83 -0.30 3.95
CA TRP A 121 0.68 0.79 4.93
C TRP A 121 -0.17 1.95 4.41
N THR A 122 -0.46 2.01 3.11
CA THR A 122 -1.46 2.95 2.57
C THR A 122 -2.84 2.74 3.20
N ILE A 123 -3.17 1.48 3.53
CA ILE A 123 -4.46 1.07 4.11
C ILE A 123 -4.38 0.77 5.62
N TYR A 124 -3.44 1.41 6.34
CA TYR A 124 -3.12 1.08 7.74
C TYR A 124 -4.35 1.01 8.66
N LYS A 125 -5.38 1.84 8.43
CA LYS A 125 -6.62 1.85 9.22
C LYS A 125 -7.28 0.47 9.25
N TYR A 126 -7.32 -0.24 8.13
CA TYR A 126 -7.90 -1.58 8.02
C TYR A 126 -7.02 -2.63 8.68
N LEU A 127 -5.69 -2.53 8.51
CA LEU A 127 -4.73 -3.43 9.16
C LEU A 127 -4.79 -3.31 10.69
N CYS A 128 -4.85 -2.08 11.21
CA CYS A 128 -5.02 -1.83 12.64
C CYS A 128 -6.35 -2.40 13.15
N HIS A 129 -7.44 -2.24 12.40
CA HIS A 129 -8.73 -2.83 12.74
C HIS A 129 -8.69 -4.36 12.79
N ILE A 130 -8.03 -5.01 11.83
CA ILE A 130 -7.84 -6.46 11.84
C ILE A 130 -7.05 -6.88 13.09
N LYS A 131 -5.97 -6.17 13.42
CA LYS A 131 -5.15 -6.49 14.60
C LYS A 131 -5.89 -6.30 15.91
N GLN A 132 -6.74 -5.28 16.02
CA GLN A 132 -7.56 -5.02 17.21
C GLN A 132 -8.70 -6.03 17.38
N ASN A 133 -9.15 -6.67 16.29
CA ASN A 133 -10.22 -7.66 16.29
C ASN A 133 -9.62 -9.04 15.97
N SER A 134 -8.89 -9.63 16.94
CA SER A 134 -8.14 -10.89 16.82
C SER A 134 -8.93 -12.05 16.19
N ASP A 135 -10.24 -12.11 16.46
CA ASP A 135 -11.16 -13.13 15.89
C ASP A 135 -11.35 -12.98 14.36
N GLY A 136 -11.13 -11.78 13.83
CA GLY A 136 -11.22 -11.48 12.40
C GLY A 136 -9.98 -11.90 11.59
N LEU A 137 -8.79 -11.98 12.21
CA LEU A 137 -7.56 -12.37 11.51
C LEU A 137 -7.59 -13.86 11.15
N LEU A 138 -8.02 -14.73 12.08
CA LEU A 138 -8.16 -16.18 11.82
C LEU A 138 -9.19 -16.46 10.71
N ASN A 139 -10.35 -15.80 10.78
CA ASN A 139 -11.43 -15.96 9.80
C ASN A 139 -11.06 -15.37 8.42
N ALA A 140 -10.31 -14.26 8.38
CA ALA A 140 -9.81 -13.66 7.14
C ALA A 140 -8.70 -14.51 6.50
N LEU A 141 -7.75 -15.02 7.30
CA LEU A 141 -6.69 -15.91 6.80
C LEU A 141 -7.28 -17.24 6.33
N GLU A 142 -8.26 -17.82 7.03
CA GLU A 142 -8.98 -19.01 6.57
C GLU A 142 -9.67 -18.76 5.22
N LYS A 143 -10.31 -17.61 4.99
CA LYS A 143 -10.91 -17.29 3.68
C LYS A 143 -9.88 -17.01 2.58
N CYS A 144 -8.74 -16.43 2.94
CA CYS A 144 -7.63 -16.22 2.00
C CYS A 144 -6.94 -17.54 1.61
N VAL A 145 -6.79 -18.47 2.56
CA VAL A 145 -6.04 -19.73 2.41
C VAL A 145 -6.94 -20.91 2.00
N ALA A 146 -8.24 -20.89 2.26
CA ALA A 146 -9.16 -21.94 1.80
C ALA A 146 -9.22 -22.07 0.27
N ASN A 147 -8.71 -21.09 -0.47
CA ASN A 147 -8.56 -21.11 -1.93
C ASN A 147 -7.18 -21.63 -2.40
N LEU A 148 -6.35 -22.17 -1.50
CA LEU A 148 -5.01 -22.73 -1.78
C LEU A 148 -4.98 -24.27 -1.77
N LYS A 149 -6.12 -24.97 -1.81
CA LYS A 149 -6.10 -26.41 -2.10
C LYS A 149 -5.73 -26.63 -3.57
N ILE A 150 -4.45 -26.88 -3.78
CA ILE A 150 -3.89 -27.66 -4.89
C ILE A 150 -4.58 -29.04 -4.89
#